data_AF-A0A7X8R5U0-F1
#
_entry.id   AF-A0A7X8R5U0-F1
#
_cell.length_a   1.000
_cell.length_b   1.000
_cell.length_c   1.000
_cell.angle_alpha   90.00
_cell.angle_beta   90.00
_cell.angle_gamma   90.00
#
_symmetry.space_group_name_H-M   'P 1'
#
loop_
_entity.id
_entity.type
_entity.pdbx_description
1 polymer ?
#
loop_
_entity_poly.entity_id
_entity_poly.type
_entity_poly.pdbx_seq_one_letter_code
_entity_poly.pdbx_strand_id
1 'polypeptide(L)'
;MKPKIVVGVVLIVAALTYLLLGSLKDSALYYVTVSELFARSEWPVHEGLRVNGYVAPASIRWDAKKGETRFLLCEGKDSLRVWYPGAAPDQLADAQQVVVEG
;
A
#
# COMPACT_ATOMS: atom_id res chain seq x y z
N MET A 1 10.81 20.31 -45.47
CA MET A 1 11.57 20.05 -44.22
C MET A 1 12.66 19.03 -44.51
N LYS A 2 13.87 19.16 -43.93
CA LYS A 2 14.96 18.20 -44.17
C LYS A 2 14.59 16.84 -43.53
N PRO A 3 14.73 15.70 -44.24
CA PRO A 3 14.27 14.39 -43.73
C PRO A 3 14.94 13.99 -42.41
N LYS A 4 16.17 14.44 -42.19
CA LYS A 4 16.92 14.25 -40.94
C LYS A 4 16.24 14.88 -39.70
N ILE A 5 15.52 16.00 -39.88
CA ILE A 5 14.80 16.67 -38.79
C ILE A 5 13.53 15.90 -38.43
N VAL A 6 12.81 15.40 -39.44
CA VAL A 6 11.60 14.60 -39.23
C VAL A 6 11.92 13.31 -38.47
N VAL A 7 13.00 12.62 -38.84
CA VAL A 7 13.45 11.41 -38.14
C VAL A 7 13.82 11.70 -36.69
N GLY A 8 14.52 12.81 -36.42
CA GLY A 8 14.86 13.22 -35.07
C GLY A 8 13.63 13.50 -34.20
N VAL A 9 12.64 14.21 -34.73
CA VAL A 9 11.39 14.50 -34.02
C VAL A 9 10.61 13.21 -33.72
N VAL A 10 10.51 12.29 -34.68
CA VAL A 10 9.82 11.00 -34.49
C VAL A 10 10.49 10.17 -33.41
N LEU A 11 11.83 10.11 -33.39
CA LEU A 11 12.58 9.40 -32.34
C LEU A 11 12.31 9.96 -30.95
N ILE A 12 12.29 11.29 -30.82
CA ILE A 12 12.00 11.95 -29.53
C ILE A 12 10.57 11.65 -29.08
N VAL A 13 9.58 11.78 -29.97
CA VAL A 13 8.18 11.48 -29.66
C VAL A 13 7.99 10.02 -29.25
N ALA A 14 8.64 9.08 -29.94
CA ALA A 14 8.59 7.66 -29.61
C ALA A 14 9.21 7.37 -28.22
N ALA A 15 10.37 7.96 -27.92
CA ALA A 15 11.01 7.82 -26.62
C ALA A 15 10.14 8.39 -25.48
N LEU A 16 9.55 9.57 -25.68
CA LEU A 16 8.63 10.18 -24.70
C LEU A 16 7.40 9.31 -24.48
N THR A 17 6.81 8.78 -25.57
CA THR A 17 5.65 7.87 -25.47
C THR A 17 5.99 6.61 -24.69
N TYR A 18 7.16 6.02 -24.95
CA TYR A 18 7.65 4.85 -24.22
C TYR A 18 7.82 5.13 -22.72
N LEU A 19 8.42 6.28 -22.37
CA LEU A 19 8.59 6.69 -20.98
C LEU A 19 7.25 6.92 -20.27
N LEU A 20 6.28 7.57 -20.93
CA LEU A 20 4.95 7.80 -20.35
C LEU A 20 4.20 6.50 -20.07
N LEU A 21 4.30 5.51 -20.97
CA LEU A 21 3.69 4.19 -20.77
C LEU A 21 4.37 3.37 -19.66
N GLY A 22 5.68 3.51 -19.48
CA GLY A 22 6.42 2.84 -18.41
C GLY A 22 6.22 3.49 -17.04
N SER A 23 6.19 4.83 -16.99
CA SER A 23 6.16 5.59 -15.73
C SER A 23 4.89 5.41 -14.91
N LEU A 24 3.78 4.98 -15.52
CA LEU A 24 2.53 4.75 -14.81
C LEU A 24 2.48 3.40 -14.08
N LYS A 25 3.40 2.47 -14.39
CA LYS A 25 3.37 1.11 -13.83
C LYS A 25 4.13 0.97 -12.51
N ASP A 26 5.19 1.76 -12.30
CA ASP A 26 6.19 1.49 -11.25
C ASP A 26 5.97 2.22 -9.91
N SER A 27 4.86 2.93 -9.70
CA SER A 27 4.73 3.81 -8.50
C SER A 27 3.37 3.84 -7.82
N ALA A 28 2.47 2.90 -8.12
CA ALA A 28 1.23 2.78 -7.37
C ALA A 28 1.44 1.88 -6.14
N LEU A 29 2.06 2.42 -5.08
CA LEU A 29 1.83 1.84 -3.75
C LEU A 29 0.34 2.02 -3.45
N TYR A 30 -0.42 0.94 -3.53
CA TYR A 30 -1.87 0.98 -3.37
C TYR A 30 -2.19 1.26 -1.90
N TYR A 31 -2.71 2.47 -1.63
CA TYR A 31 -3.33 2.81 -0.36
C TYR A 31 -4.79 2.45 -0.43
N VAL A 32 -5.22 1.59 0.48
CA VAL A 32 -6.59 1.10 0.54
C VAL A 32 -7.08 1.13 1.96
N THR A 33 -8.38 1.27 2.15
CA THR A 33 -9.02 1.17 3.45
C THR A 33 -9.30 -0.31 3.80
N VAL A 34 -9.60 -0.59 5.07
CA VAL A 34 -10.00 -1.95 5.48
C VAL A 34 -11.23 -2.40 4.70
N SER A 35 -12.22 -1.51 4.52
CA SER A 35 -13.45 -1.84 3.80
C SER A 35 -13.19 -2.14 2.31
N GLU A 36 -12.33 -1.36 1.67
CA GLU A 36 -11.94 -1.59 0.26
C GLU A 36 -11.18 -2.90 0.09
N LEU A 37 -10.27 -3.22 1.04
CA LEU A 37 -9.54 -4.48 1.07
C LEU A 37 -10.50 -5.69 0.99
N PHE A 38 -11.58 -5.66 1.76
CA PHE A 38 -12.59 -6.74 1.76
C PHE A 38 -13.59 -6.66 0.61
N ALA A 39 -13.81 -5.48 0.02
CA ALA A 39 -14.69 -5.30 -1.13
C ALA A 39 -14.10 -5.87 -2.43
N ARG A 40 -12.76 -5.99 -2.52
CA ARG A 40 -12.05 -6.52 -3.68
C ARG A 40 -11.58 -7.95 -3.42
N SER A 41 -11.84 -8.85 -4.37
CA SER A 41 -11.45 -10.27 -4.27
C SER A 41 -9.99 -10.55 -4.61
N GLU A 42 -9.35 -9.68 -5.40
CA GLU A 42 -8.00 -9.88 -5.90
C GLU A 42 -7.13 -8.65 -5.64
N TRP A 43 -6.00 -8.86 -4.96
CA TRP A 43 -4.95 -7.87 -4.73
C TRP A 43 -3.65 -8.34 -5.39
N PRO A 44 -2.82 -7.43 -5.93
CA PRO A 44 -1.52 -7.80 -6.44
C PRO A 44 -0.68 -8.43 -5.31
N VAL A 45 -0.32 -9.70 -5.44
CA VAL A 45 0.36 -10.47 -4.38
C VAL A 45 1.84 -10.09 -4.25
N HIS A 46 2.37 -9.30 -5.17
CA HIS A 46 3.81 -9.01 -5.28
C HIS A 46 4.17 -7.54 -5.08
N GLU A 47 3.18 -6.68 -4.86
CA GLU A 47 3.36 -5.27 -4.57
C GLU A 47 2.85 -5.03 -3.15
N GLY A 48 3.71 -4.54 -2.25
CA GLY A 48 3.34 -4.30 -0.85
C GLY A 48 2.09 -3.44 -0.76
N LEU A 49 1.09 -3.90 0.00
CA LEU A 49 -0.21 -3.24 0.09
C LEU A 49 -0.25 -2.38 1.35
N ARG A 50 -0.64 -1.11 1.21
CA ARG A 50 -0.81 -0.20 2.34
C ARG A 50 -2.27 -0.12 2.73
N VAL A 51 -2.60 -0.62 3.91
CA VAL A 51 -3.98 -0.62 4.42
C VAL A 51 -4.12 0.41 5.53
N ASN A 52 -5.09 1.31 5.39
CA ASN A 52 -5.48 2.28 6.38
C ASN A 52 -6.71 1.80 7.17
N GLY A 53 -6.70 1.97 8.49
CA GLY A 53 -7.84 1.69 9.34
C GLY A 53 -7.66 2.23 10.76
N TYR A 54 -8.70 2.07 11.58
CA TYR A 54 -8.63 2.43 13.00
C TYR A 54 -8.24 1.23 13.84
N VAL A 55 -7.34 1.42 14.81
CA VAL A 55 -7.03 0.36 15.77
C VAL A 55 -8.26 0.09 16.63
N ALA A 56 -8.74 -1.15 16.62
CA ALA A 56 -9.86 -1.56 17.44
C ALA A 56 -9.51 -1.41 18.93
N PRO A 57 -10.37 -0.80 19.76
CA PRO A 57 -10.11 -0.62 21.19
C PRO A 57 -9.76 -1.95 21.90
N ALA A 58 -8.78 -1.92 22.79
CA ALA A 58 -8.30 -3.07 23.55
C ALA A 58 -7.85 -4.28 22.69
N SER A 59 -7.49 -4.05 21.42
CA SER A 59 -7.03 -5.12 20.53
C SER A 59 -5.52 -5.34 20.51
N ILE A 60 -4.73 -4.35 20.94
CA ILE A 60 -3.27 -4.39 20.93
C ILE A 60 -2.78 -5.43 21.94
N ARG A 61 -2.04 -6.43 21.46
CA ARG A 61 -1.45 -7.49 22.27
C ARG A 61 0.01 -7.72 21.90
N TRP A 62 0.88 -7.56 22.88
CA TRP A 62 2.30 -7.92 22.78
C TRP A 62 2.52 -9.37 23.20
N ASP A 63 3.15 -10.17 22.34
CA ASP A 63 3.58 -11.54 22.63
C ASP A 63 5.09 -11.56 22.89
N ALA A 64 5.48 -11.44 24.16
CA ALA A 64 6.88 -11.42 24.56
C ALA A 64 7.65 -12.73 24.25
N LYS A 65 6.95 -13.86 24.06
CA LYS A 65 7.60 -15.13 23.71
C LYS A 65 8.01 -15.17 22.24
N LYS A 66 7.19 -14.56 21.38
CA LYS A 66 7.41 -14.52 19.93
C LYS A 66 8.09 -13.22 19.45
N GLY A 67 8.10 -12.19 20.29
CA GLY A 67 8.61 -10.88 19.92
C GLY A 67 7.75 -10.18 18.87
N GLU A 68 6.43 -10.39 18.89
CA GLU A 68 5.49 -9.82 17.90
C GLU A 68 4.30 -9.13 18.56
N THR A 69 3.80 -8.09 17.90
CA THR A 69 2.59 -7.37 18.27
C THR A 69 1.45 -7.78 17.35
N ARG A 70 0.29 -8.07 17.93
CA ARG A 70 -0.93 -8.36 17.18
C ARG A 70 -2.02 -7.36 17.56
N PHE A 71 -2.73 -6.84 16.58
CA PHE A 71 -3.85 -5.94 16.80
C PHE A 71 -4.87 -6.08 15.67
N LEU A 72 -6.02 -5.42 15.81
CA LEU A 72 -7.06 -5.39 14.79
C LEU A 72 -7.20 -3.97 14.27
N LEU A 73 -7.28 -3.83 12.94
CA LEU A 73 -7.79 -2.64 12.28
C LEU A 73 -9.27 -2.85 12.00
N CYS A 74 -10.10 -1.86 12.30
CA CYS A 74 -11.53 -1.89 12.02
C CYS A 74 -11.96 -0.68 11.21
N GLU A 75 -12.95 -0.90 10.35
CA GLU A 75 -13.67 0.15 9.65
C GLU A 75 -15.09 -0.33 9.37
N GLY A 76 -16.09 0.36 9.91
CA GLY A 76 -17.48 -0.08 9.84
C GLY A 76 -17.68 -1.48 10.45
N LYS A 77 -18.04 -2.45 9.61
CA LYS A 77 -18.27 -3.85 9.99
C LYS A 77 -17.04 -4.74 9.74
N ASP A 78 -16.07 -4.24 9.00
CA ASP A 78 -14.94 -5.01 8.52
C ASP A 78 -13.76 -4.89 9.50
N SER A 79 -13.00 -5.96 9.64
CA SER A 79 -11.88 -6.02 10.59
C SER A 79 -10.72 -6.83 10.02
N LEU A 80 -9.55 -6.21 9.98
CA LEU A 80 -8.31 -6.80 9.51
C LEU A 80 -7.40 -7.12 10.69
N ARG A 81 -6.91 -8.36 10.76
CA ARG A 81 -5.91 -8.77 11.74
C ARG A 81 -4.52 -8.44 11.25
N VAL A 82 -3.74 -7.76 12.08
CA VAL A 82 -2.37 -7.37 11.79
C VAL A 82 -1.40 -8.15 12.69
N TRP A 83 -0.36 -8.70 12.06
CA TRP A 83 0.79 -9.29 12.73
C TRP A 83 2.01 -8.44 12.44
N TYR A 84 2.56 -7.81 13.47
CA TYR A 84 3.74 -6.96 13.37
C TYR A 84 4.92 -7.65 14.07
N PRO A 85 5.99 -8.03 13.36
CA PRO A 85 7.17 -8.65 13.94
C PRO A 85 8.02 -7.58 14.65
N GLY A 86 7.71 -7.33 15.92
CA GLY A 86 8.41 -6.39 16.76
C GLY A 86 7.54 -5.81 17.87
N ALA A 87 8.18 -5.14 18.83
CA ALA A 87 7.51 -4.43 19.90
C ALA A 87 6.53 -3.38 19.34
N ALA A 88 5.40 -3.20 20.02
CA ALA A 88 4.41 -2.21 19.62
C ALA A 88 5.09 -0.83 19.51
N PRO A 89 4.97 -0.11 18.39
CA PRO A 89 5.50 1.25 18.28
C PRO A 89 4.89 2.16 19.36
N ASP A 90 5.67 3.09 19.89
CA ASP A 90 5.22 4.01 20.97
C ASP A 90 3.98 4.82 20.59
N GLN A 91 3.78 5.09 19.30
CA GLN A 91 2.65 5.84 18.77
C GLN A 91 1.42 4.98 18.46
N LEU A 92 1.48 3.66 18.69
CA LEU A 92 0.34 2.76 18.46
C LEU A 92 -0.61 2.82 19.66
N ALA A 93 -1.79 3.39 19.46
CA ALA A 93 -2.82 3.53 20.48
C ALA A 93 -4.21 3.08 19.99
N ASP A 94 -5.10 2.83 20.94
CA ASP A 94 -6.50 2.47 20.69
C ASP A 94 -7.25 3.60 19.97
N ALA A 95 -8.20 3.23 19.09
CA ALA A 95 -9.04 4.13 18.31
C ALA A 95 -8.26 5.13 17.42
N GLN A 96 -6.95 4.93 17.26
CA GLN A 96 -6.11 5.76 16.40
C GLN A 96 -6.13 5.22 14.97
N GLN A 97 -6.17 6.15 14.01
CA GLN A 97 -6.00 5.79 12.60
C GLN A 97 -4.53 5.50 12.33
N VAL A 98 -4.25 4.35 11.74
CA VAL A 98 -2.89 3.93 11.37
C VAL A 98 -2.87 3.34 9.97
N VAL A 99 -1.67 3.27 9.40
CA VAL A 99 -1.41 2.60 8.13
C VAL A 99 -0.48 1.43 8.39
N VAL A 100 -0.80 0.28 7.81
CA VAL A 100 0.03 -0.92 7.84
C VAL A 100 0.46 -1.27 6.42
N GLU A 101 1.65 -1.84 6.27
CA GLU A 101 2.21 -2.30 5.00
C GLU A 101 2.63 -3.75 5.14
N GLY A 102 2.36 -4.56 4.11
CA GLY A 102 2.80 -5.96 4.04
C GLY A 102 2.27 -6.70 2.82
#